data_AF-A0A969TIQ2-F1
#
_entry.id   AF-A0A969TIQ2-F1
#
_cell.length_a   1.000
_cell.length_b   1.000
_cell.length_c   1.000
_cell.angle_alpha   90.00
_cell.angle_beta   90.00
_cell.angle_gamma   90.00
#
_symmetry.space_group_name_H-M   'P 1'
#
loop_
_entity.id
_entity.type
_entity.pdbx_description
1 polymer ?
#
loop_
_entity_poly.entity_id
_entity_poly.type
_entity_poly.pdbx_seq_one_letter_code
_entity_poly.pdbx_strand_id
1 'polypeptide(L)'
;MRNILIAIALLAVLGGGFYFFFLRGGNTSEPEQAQEGPTIDDLDPVQAVDRVVAEAEVVPISSVELRFELSGTVADILVDEGSQVQRDDSLVVLDTRELELRVEEAKAQLKQAQAEYDAL
;
A
#
# COMPACT_ATOMS: atom_id res chain seq x y z
N MET A 1 40.74 -39.54 90.13
CA MET A 1 39.63 -38.80 89.49
C MET A 1 40.07 -37.94 88.28
N ARG A 2 41.08 -38.37 87.49
CA ARG A 2 41.57 -37.62 86.31
C ARG A 2 41.06 -38.18 84.98
N ASN A 3 40.62 -39.45 84.96
CA ASN A 3 40.26 -40.19 83.75
C ASN A 3 38.78 -40.05 83.36
N ILE A 4 37.92 -39.61 84.30
CA ILE A 4 36.48 -39.38 84.05
C ILE A 4 36.26 -38.05 83.29
N LEU A 5 37.08 -37.03 83.56
CA LEU A 5 37.06 -35.76 82.81
C LEU A 5 37.44 -35.95 81.34
N ILE A 6 38.38 -36.87 81.05
CA ILE A 6 38.80 -37.19 79.68
C ILE A 6 37.67 -37.92 78.92
N ALA A 7 36.93 -38.81 79.60
CA ALA A 7 35.81 -39.52 78.99
C ALA A 7 34.64 -38.60 78.62
N ILE A 8 34.32 -37.61 79.47
CA ILE A 8 33.26 -36.62 79.19
C ILE A 8 33.67 -35.67 78.06
N ALA A 9 34.94 -35.25 78.03
CA ALA A 9 35.48 -34.43 76.94
C ALA A 9 35.44 -35.17 75.59
N LEU A 10 35.76 -36.47 75.56
CA LEU A 10 35.68 -37.29 74.36
C LEU A 10 34.23 -37.44 73.87
N LEU A 11 33.28 -37.64 74.79
CA LEU A 11 31.86 -37.81 74.45
C LEU A 11 31.25 -36.51 73.91
N ALA A 12 31.67 -35.35 74.44
CA ALA A 12 31.28 -34.05 73.92
C ALA A 12 31.83 -33.76 72.51
N VAL A 13 33.08 -34.15 72.22
CA VAL A 13 33.69 -33.97 70.89
C VAL A 13 33.07 -34.92 69.86
N LEU A 14 32.76 -36.16 70.24
CA LEU A 14 32.07 -37.12 69.37
C LEU A 14 30.62 -36.72 69.09
N GLY A 15 29.88 -36.24 70.11
CA GLY A 15 28.51 -35.75 69.95
C GLY A 15 28.43 -34.46 69.14
N GLY A 16 29.35 -33.52 69.38
CA GLY A 16 29.43 -32.25 68.62
C GLY A 16 29.83 -32.45 67.16
N GLY A 17 30.77 -33.38 66.90
CA GLY A 17 31.19 -33.72 65.54
C GLY A 17 30.07 -34.38 64.72
N PHE A 18 29.29 -35.27 65.34
CA PHE A 18 28.15 -35.92 64.68
C PHE A 18 27.02 -34.93 64.36
N TYR A 19 26.70 -34.01 65.28
CA TYR A 19 25.69 -32.97 65.05
C TYR A 19 26.09 -32.02 63.90
N PHE A 20 27.36 -31.61 63.84
CA PHE A 20 27.85 -30.73 62.78
C PHE A 20 27.86 -31.43 61.40
N PHE A 21 28.21 -32.71 61.36
CA PHE A 21 28.17 -33.50 60.12
C PHE A 21 26.74 -33.73 59.64
N PHE A 22 25.79 -33.96 60.56
CA PHE A 22 24.38 -34.14 60.23
C PHE A 22 23.68 -32.82 59.82
N LEU A 23 24.10 -31.67 60.37
CA LEU A 23 23.62 -30.35 59.92
C LEU A 23 24.25 -29.88 58.59
N ARG A 24 25.43 -30.40 58.21
CA ARG A 24 26.09 -30.09 56.94
C ARG A 24 25.69 -31.03 55.80
N GLY A 25 24.92 -32.09 56.10
CA GLY A 25 24.35 -33.04 55.13
C GLY A 25 23.13 -32.53 54.36
N GLY A 26 23.01 -31.21 54.17
CA GLY A 26 22.01 -30.59 53.30
C GLY A 26 22.56 -30.47 51.88
N ASN A 27 22.04 -31.32 50.99
CA ASN A 27 22.35 -31.40 49.57
C ASN A 27 22.43 -30.01 48.91
N THR A 28 23.65 -29.55 48.66
CA THR A 28 23.92 -28.35 47.86
C THR A 28 23.84 -28.75 46.40
N SER A 29 22.66 -28.58 45.81
CA SER A 29 22.52 -28.48 44.36
C SER A 29 22.62 -26.99 44.03
N GLU A 30 23.77 -26.62 43.47
CA GLU A 30 24.08 -25.33 42.85
C GLU A 30 22.87 -24.82 42.05
N PRO A 31 22.40 -23.57 42.22
CA PRO A 31 21.43 -23.02 41.29
C PRO A 31 22.13 -22.93 39.93
N GLU A 32 21.59 -23.68 38.96
CA GLU A 32 21.93 -23.63 37.56
C GLU A 32 21.98 -22.15 37.14
N GLN A 33 23.19 -21.65 36.86
CA GLN A 33 23.37 -20.31 36.32
C GLN A 33 22.65 -20.26 34.98
N ALA A 34 21.40 -19.80 35.01
CA ALA A 34 20.73 -19.28 33.84
C ALA A 34 21.65 -18.19 33.28
N GLN A 35 22.23 -18.44 32.11
CA GLN A 35 22.81 -17.36 31.33
C GLN A 35 21.67 -16.39 31.05
N GLU A 36 21.64 -15.29 31.81
CA GLU A 36 20.80 -14.15 31.50
C GLU A 36 21.25 -13.66 30.11
N GLY A 37 20.45 -13.98 29.08
CA GLY A 37 20.48 -13.20 27.86
C GLY A 37 20.19 -11.73 28.19
N PRO A 38 20.63 -10.77 27.36
CA PRO A 38 20.43 -9.36 27.65
C PRO A 38 18.95 -9.10 27.99
N THR A 39 18.72 -8.55 29.18
CA THR A 39 17.40 -8.08 29.60
C THR A 39 17.04 -6.88 28.72
N ILE A 40 15.75 -6.72 28.38
CA ILE A 40 15.26 -5.72 27.40
C ILE A 40 15.73 -4.28 27.73
N ASP A 41 16.08 -3.99 28.99
CA ASP A 41 16.60 -2.70 29.44
C ASP A 41 18.00 -2.34 28.94
N ASP A 42 18.77 -3.30 28.39
CA ASP A 42 20.17 -3.10 27.96
C ASP A 42 20.32 -2.91 26.43
N LEU A 43 19.21 -2.70 25.72
CA LEU A 43 19.18 -2.46 24.28
C LEU A 43 18.87 -0.99 23.98
N ASP A 44 19.73 -0.32 23.21
CA ASP A 44 19.43 1.02 22.70
C ASP A 44 18.13 1.00 21.87
N PRO A 45 17.22 1.97 22.04
CA PRO A 45 15.98 2.02 21.27
C PRO A 45 16.26 2.12 19.78
N VAL A 46 15.91 1.07 19.02
CA VAL A 46 15.99 1.10 17.56
C VAL A 46 14.88 2.00 17.04
N GLN A 47 15.24 3.12 16.39
CA GLN A 47 14.27 3.92 15.64
C GLN A 47 13.90 3.17 14.37
N ALA A 48 12.76 2.47 14.40
CA ALA A 48 12.17 1.91 13.20
C ALA A 48 11.81 3.05 12.24
N VAL A 49 12.34 3.00 11.02
CA VAL A 49 11.93 3.93 9.97
C VAL A 49 10.58 3.47 9.45
N ASP A 50 9.51 4.05 9.98
CA ASP A 50 8.13 3.81 9.55
C ASP A 50 7.86 4.52 8.21
N ARG A 51 8.42 3.95 7.12
CA ARG A 51 8.24 4.47 5.78
C ARG A 51 7.76 3.37 4.86
N VAL A 52 6.58 3.57 4.29
CA VAL A 52 6.05 2.77 3.19
C VAL A 52 6.41 3.48 1.88
N VAL A 53 7.12 2.77 1.02
CA VAL A 53 7.38 3.21 -0.36
C VAL A 53 6.44 2.44 -1.26
N ALA A 54 5.63 3.17 -2.03
CA ALA A 54 4.72 2.60 -3.01
C ALA A 54 5.02 3.23 -4.37
N GLU A 55 5.05 2.39 -5.39
CA GLU A 55 5.16 2.82 -6.78
C GLU A 55 3.77 3.08 -7.35
N ALA A 56 3.65 4.15 -8.13
CA ALA A 56 2.41 4.52 -8.79
C ALA A 56 2.71 5.18 -10.13
N GLU A 57 1.72 5.14 -11.01
CA GLU A 57 1.77 5.79 -12.31
C GLU A 57 0.90 7.05 -12.31
N VAL A 58 1.41 8.10 -12.95
CA VAL A 58 0.63 9.34 -13.17
C VAL A 58 -0.20 9.17 -14.43
N VAL A 59 -1.52 9.26 -14.28
CA VAL A 59 -2.48 9.13 -15.38
C VAL A 59 -3.33 10.40 -15.51
N PRO A 60 -3.82 10.74 -16.71
CA PRO A 60 -4.70 11.88 -16.90
C PRO A 60 -6.04 11.67 -16.17
N ILE A 61 -6.62 12.77 -15.65
CA ILE A 61 -7.93 12.75 -14.99
C ILE A 61 -9.04 12.35 -15.97
N SER A 62 -8.91 12.78 -17.24
CA SER A 62 -9.83 12.45 -18.32
C SER A 62 -9.07 12.27 -19.62
N SER A 63 -9.40 11.22 -20.37
CA SER A 63 -8.90 10.99 -21.72
C SER A 63 -10.05 10.52 -22.60
N VAL A 64 -10.11 11.03 -23.83
CA VAL A 64 -11.15 10.67 -24.79
C VAL A 64 -10.52 10.45 -26.16
N GLU A 65 -11.01 9.43 -26.85
CA GLU A 65 -10.67 9.18 -28.25
C GLU A 65 -11.83 9.70 -29.12
N LEU A 66 -11.53 10.67 -29.97
CA LEU A 66 -12.53 11.30 -30.83
C LEU A 66 -12.60 10.56 -32.16
N ARG A 67 -13.83 10.30 -32.63
CA ARG A 67 -14.12 9.70 -33.93
C ARG A 67 -15.30 10.43 -34.55
N PHE A 68 -15.33 10.49 -35.88
CA PHE A 68 -16.50 10.97 -36.59
C PHE A 68 -17.64 9.97 -36.48
N GLU A 69 -18.86 10.49 -36.32
CA GLU A 69 -20.09 9.68 -36.33
C GLU A 69 -20.40 9.14 -37.74
N LEU A 70 -20.03 9.91 -38.75
CA LEU A 70 -20.21 9.59 -40.16
C LEU A 70 -18.86 9.22 -40.78
N SER A 71 -18.87 8.20 -41.63
CA SER A 71 -17.71 7.89 -42.48
C SER A 71 -17.62 8.93 -43.61
N GLY A 72 -16.42 9.43 -43.87
CA GLY A 72 -16.18 10.43 -44.90
C GLY A 72 -14.70 10.64 -45.18
N THR A 73 -14.41 11.59 -46.07
CA THR A 73 -13.04 12.01 -46.36
C THR A 73 -12.73 13.27 -45.57
N VAL A 74 -11.52 13.37 -44.99
CA VAL A 74 -11.07 14.59 -44.33
C VAL A 74 -10.80 15.65 -45.39
N ALA A 75 -11.44 16.80 -45.26
CA ALA A 75 -11.20 17.97 -46.10
C ALA A 75 -10.04 18.81 -45.56
N ASP A 76 -10.01 19.03 -44.24
CA ASP A 76 -8.99 19.87 -43.60
C ASP A 76 -8.71 19.47 -42.14
N ILE A 77 -7.50 19.75 -41.67
CA ILE A 77 -7.05 19.55 -40.28
C ILE A 77 -6.65 20.91 -39.73
N LEU A 78 -7.34 21.35 -38.67
CA LEU A 78 -7.24 22.72 -38.17
C LEU A 78 -6.32 22.87 -36.96
N VAL A 79 -5.72 21.77 -36.48
CA VAL A 79 -4.88 21.73 -35.28
C VAL A 79 -3.66 20.84 -35.48
N ASP A 80 -2.56 21.22 -34.82
CA ASP A 80 -1.34 20.43 -34.76
C ASP A 80 -1.28 19.58 -33.49
N GLU A 81 -0.46 18.53 -33.50
CA GLU A 81 -0.20 17.68 -32.34
C GLU A 81 0.32 18.49 -31.15
N GLY A 82 -0.25 18.25 -29.96
CA GLY A 82 0.11 18.97 -28.72
C GLY A 82 -0.55 20.33 -28.56
N SER A 83 -1.38 20.77 -29.51
CA SER A 83 -2.14 22.02 -29.40
C SER A 83 -3.14 21.98 -28.24
N GLN A 84 -3.31 23.12 -27.55
CA GLN A 84 -4.40 23.31 -26.60
C GLN A 84 -5.65 23.76 -27.33
N VAL A 85 -6.79 23.12 -27.02
CA VAL A 85 -8.08 23.37 -27.66
C VAL A 85 -9.14 23.64 -26.61
N GLN A 86 -10.16 24.39 -26.99
CA GLN A 86 -11.30 24.72 -26.14
C GLN A 86 -12.55 23.94 -26.58
N ARG A 87 -13.59 24.01 -25.76
CA ARG A 87 -14.88 23.45 -26.12
C ARG A 87 -15.41 24.14 -27.38
N ASP A 88 -16.02 23.33 -28.25
CA ASP A 88 -16.63 23.74 -29.53
C ASP A 88 -15.62 24.14 -30.62
N ASP A 89 -14.32 24.00 -30.38
CA ASP A 89 -13.31 24.17 -31.43
C ASP A 89 -13.40 23.05 -32.47
N SER A 90 -13.43 23.44 -33.73
CA SER A 90 -13.36 22.50 -34.85
C SER A 90 -11.91 22.05 -35.02
N LEU A 91 -11.67 20.75 -34.84
CA LEU A 91 -10.33 20.17 -34.95
C LEU A 91 -10.03 19.69 -36.38
N VAL A 92 -11.05 19.14 -37.04
CA VAL A 92 -10.96 18.52 -38.36
C VAL A 92 -12.29 18.72 -39.08
N VAL A 93 -12.24 18.98 -40.38
CA VAL A 93 -13.41 19.19 -41.24
C VAL A 93 -13.53 18.01 -42.21
N LEU A 94 -14.74 17.44 -42.32
CA LEU A 94 -15.06 16.43 -43.32
C LEU A 94 -15.54 17.07 -44.63
N ASP A 95 -15.26 16.42 -45.76
CA ASP A 95 -15.84 16.80 -47.04
C ASP A 95 -17.33 16.46 -47.07
N THR A 96 -18.17 17.49 -47.00
CA THR A 96 -19.64 17.39 -46.91
C THR A 96 -20.36 17.79 -48.20
N ARG A 97 -19.64 18.00 -49.32
CA ARG A 97 -20.25 18.53 -50.56
C ARG A 97 -21.44 17.72 -51.06
N GLU A 98 -21.35 16.39 -50.99
CA GLU A 98 -22.47 15.52 -51.39
C GLU A 98 -23.65 15.62 -50.42
N LEU A 99 -23.38 15.71 -49.11
CA LEU A 99 -24.41 15.87 -48.09
C LEU A 99 -25.14 17.22 -48.25
N GLU A 100 -24.40 18.28 -48.55
CA GLU A 100 -24.95 19.61 -48.83
C GLU A 100 -25.87 19.60 -50.04
N LEU A 101 -25.46 18.94 -51.14
CA LEU A 101 -26.31 18.80 -52.32
C LEU A 101 -27.63 18.09 -52.00
N ARG A 102 -27.60 16.99 -51.25
CA ARG A 102 -28.82 16.28 -50.85
C ARG A 102 -29.74 17.15 -49.98
N VAL A 103 -29.17 17.97 -49.10
CA VAL A 103 -29.94 18.92 -48.28
C VAL A 103 -30.63 19.96 -49.16
N GLU A 104 -29.94 20.51 -50.15
CA GLU A 104 -30.52 21.49 -51.08
C GLU A 104 -31.62 20.88 -51.95
N GLU A 105 -31.43 19.64 -52.44
CA GLU A 105 -32.48 18.89 -53.14
C GLU A 105 -33.73 18.69 -52.27
N ALA A 106 -33.56 18.25 -51.02
CA ALA A 106 -34.67 18.06 -50.09
C ALA A 106 -35.41 19.37 -49.78
N LYS A 107 -34.69 20.49 -49.63
CA LYS A 107 -35.29 21.82 -49.45
C LYS A 107 -36.07 22.27 -50.68
N ALA A 108 -35.58 22.01 -51.88
CA ALA A 108 -36.28 22.35 -53.12
C ALA A 108 -37.59 21.56 -53.25
N GLN A 109 -37.57 20.26 -52.94
CA GLN A 109 -38.77 19.42 -52.90
C GLN A 109 -39.78 19.90 -51.86
N LEU A 110 -39.31 20.25 -50.66
CA LEU A 110 -40.16 20.81 -49.60
C LEU A 110 -40.85 22.10 -50.07
N LYS A 111 -40.10 23.01 -50.70
CA LYS A 111 -40.63 24.28 -51.22
C LYS A 111 -41.68 24.06 -52.31
N GLN A 112 -41.46 23.09 -53.20
CA GLN A 112 -42.43 22.73 -54.23
C GLN A 112 -43.73 22.22 -53.59
N ALA A 113 -43.64 21.28 -52.65
CA ALA A 113 -44.81 20.71 -51.99
C ALA A 113 -45.61 21.77 -51.19
N GLN A 114 -44.92 22.72 -50.56
CA GLN A 114 -45.56 23.85 -49.88
C GLN A 114 -46.31 24.75 -50.87
N ALA A 115 -45.71 25.08 -52.01
CA ALA A 115 -46.37 25.88 -53.03
C ALA A 115 -47.60 25.18 -53.62
N GLU A 116 -47.55 23.85 -53.79
CA GLU A 116 -48.70 23.05 -54.22
C GLU A 116 -49.82 23.02 -53.16
N TYR A 117 -49.47 22.90 -51.88
CA TYR A 117 -50.43 22.94 -50.77
C TYR A 117 -51.10 24.31 -50.63
N ASP A 118 -50.33 25.39 -50.69
CA ASP A 118 -50.83 26.76 -50.57
C ASP A 118 -51.72 27.17 -51.76
N ALA A 119 -51.63 26.45 -52.88
CA ALA A 119 -52.46 26.66 -54.06
C ALA A 119 -53.81 25.93 -54.03
N LEU A 120 -54.06 25.08 -53.01
CA LEU A 120 -55.35 24.41 -52.76
C LEU A 120 -56.33 25.31 -51.99
#